data_AF-A0A954YD67-F1
#
_entry.id   AF-A0A954YD67-F1
#
_cell.length_a   1.000
_cell.length_b   1.000
_cell.length_c   1.000
_cell.angle_alpha   90.00
_cell.angle_beta   90.00
_cell.angle_gamma   90.00
#
_symmetry.space_group_name_H-M   'P 1'
#
loop_
_entity.id
_entity.type
_entity.pdbx_description
1 polymer ?
#
loop_
_entity_poly.entity_id
_entity_poly.type
_entity_poly.pdbx_seq_one_letter_code
_entity_poly.pdbx_strand_id
1 'polypeptide(L)'
;GNHDHAVLYEPTNFNTAAERAAYWTRRTLELEPDDDARRRRWAFLGKLTVRLREQDVLYVHASPRRPINEYIFPEDVFTNQQKVQANFERLDGQICFVGHTHVPGVFLDDPYFDPPDELPDSPYYEVGDERAIVNVGSVGQPRDKDPRASYVICDRRDTGGTESIVAAALSSTLEQIEFIRLEYDIDAVVHKILAEPELDDMLGHRLYEGR
;
A
#
# COMPACT_ATOMS: atom_id res chain seq x y z
N GLY A 1 -1.44 -8.32 -1.01
CA GLY A 1 -1.30 -7.76 -2.36
C GLY A 1 -1.02 -8.82 -3.41
N ASN A 2 -0.66 -8.41 -4.62
CA ASN A 2 -0.35 -9.32 -5.73
C ASN A 2 0.85 -10.23 -5.45
N HIS A 3 1.89 -9.74 -4.76
CA HIS A 3 3.06 -10.56 -4.37
C HIS A 3 2.69 -11.65 -3.35
N ASP A 4 1.86 -11.35 -2.34
CA ASP A 4 1.37 -12.37 -1.39
C ASP A 4 0.54 -13.43 -2.10
N HIS A 5 -0.34 -13.01 -3.01
CA HIS A 5 -1.12 -13.90 -3.86
C HIS A 5 -0.20 -14.76 -4.75
N ALA A 6 0.84 -14.18 -5.33
CA ALA A 6 1.83 -14.89 -6.13
C ALA A 6 2.62 -15.90 -5.30
N VAL A 7 2.96 -15.59 -4.05
CA VAL A 7 3.63 -16.52 -3.13
C VAL A 7 2.71 -17.68 -2.77
N LEU A 8 1.40 -17.45 -2.60
CA LEU A 8 0.43 -18.49 -2.23
C LEU A 8 -0.02 -19.37 -3.43
N TYR A 9 -0.12 -18.79 -4.63
CA TYR A 9 -0.70 -19.45 -5.81
C TYR A 9 0.27 -19.50 -6.99
N GLU A 10 0.31 -18.45 -7.81
CA GLU A 10 1.27 -18.29 -8.91
C GLU A 10 1.41 -16.81 -9.29
N PRO A 11 2.61 -16.36 -9.70
CA PRO A 11 2.83 -15.01 -10.21
C PRO A 11 2.12 -14.83 -11.57
N THR A 12 1.26 -13.82 -11.67
CA THR A 12 0.52 -13.49 -12.91
C THR A 12 0.79 -12.05 -13.33
N ASN A 13 1.23 -11.84 -14.57
CA ASN A 13 1.66 -10.53 -15.12
C ASN A 13 2.84 -9.88 -14.37
N PHE A 14 3.79 -10.69 -13.89
CA PHE A 14 5.02 -10.22 -13.28
C PHE A 14 6.10 -10.05 -14.35
N ASN A 15 7.02 -9.11 -14.16
CA ASN A 15 8.27 -9.13 -14.91
C ASN A 15 9.15 -10.28 -14.39
N THR A 16 10.15 -10.70 -15.18
CA THR A 16 10.99 -11.86 -14.87
C THR A 16 11.68 -11.76 -13.50
N ALA A 17 12.17 -10.58 -13.12
CA ALA A 17 12.83 -10.37 -11.82
C ALA A 17 11.84 -10.55 -10.65
N ALA A 18 10.64 -9.96 -10.76
CA ALA A 18 9.60 -10.05 -9.74
C ALA A 18 9.01 -11.47 -9.65
N GLU A 19 8.85 -12.16 -10.77
CA GLU A 19 8.43 -13.56 -10.82
C GLU A 19 9.43 -14.46 -10.09
N ARG A 20 10.72 -14.34 -10.41
CA ARG A 20 11.78 -15.09 -9.74
C ARG A 20 11.81 -14.82 -8.24
N ALA A 21 11.70 -13.55 -7.83
CA ALA A 21 11.64 -13.18 -6.43
C ALA A 21 10.43 -13.79 -5.71
N ALA A 22 9.27 -13.89 -6.36
CA ALA A 22 8.08 -14.52 -5.79
C ALA A 22 8.28 -16.03 -5.56
N TYR A 23 8.87 -16.75 -6.54
CA TYR A 23 9.19 -18.16 -6.38
C TYR A 23 10.26 -18.42 -5.32
N TRP A 24 11.32 -17.60 -5.30
CA TRP A 24 12.34 -17.66 -4.25
C TRP A 24 11.69 -17.46 -2.87
N THR A 25 10.85 -16.44 -2.72
CA THR A 25 10.15 -16.14 -1.45
C THR A 25 9.27 -17.30 -1.01
N ARG A 26 8.49 -17.89 -1.92
CA ARG A 26 7.70 -19.09 -1.63
C ARG A 26 8.57 -20.19 -1.07
N ARG A 27 9.65 -20.55 -1.77
CA ARG A 27 10.54 -21.63 -1.36
C ARG A 27 11.17 -21.33 0.02
N THR A 28 11.57 -20.09 0.29
CA THR A 28 12.08 -19.69 1.61
C THR A 28 11.04 -19.91 2.72
N LEU A 29 9.75 -19.64 2.46
CA LEU A 29 8.68 -19.92 3.41
C LEU A 29 8.35 -21.42 3.55
N GLU A 30 8.50 -22.22 2.49
CA GLU A 30 8.30 -23.67 2.52
C GLU A 30 9.44 -24.41 3.23
N LEU A 31 10.67 -23.91 3.09
CA LEU A 31 11.87 -24.51 3.68
C LEU A 31 12.19 -24.00 5.09
N GLU A 32 11.35 -23.13 5.67
CA GLU A 32 11.49 -22.69 7.07
C GLU A 32 11.59 -23.92 8.00
N PRO A 33 12.73 -24.12 8.70
CA PRO A 33 12.97 -25.32 9.50
C PRO A 33 12.11 -25.41 10.76
N ASP A 34 11.68 -24.29 11.33
CA ASP A 34 10.73 -24.29 12.44
C ASP A 34 9.31 -24.55 11.91
N ASP A 35 8.82 -25.76 12.13
CA ASP A 35 7.48 -26.20 11.75
C ASP A 35 6.36 -25.30 12.25
N ASP A 36 6.48 -24.76 13.47
CA ASP A 36 5.48 -23.85 14.03
C ASP A 36 5.55 -22.48 13.36
N ALA A 37 6.76 -21.96 13.11
CA ALA A 37 6.92 -20.72 12.36
C ALA A 37 6.38 -20.85 10.92
N ARG A 38 6.71 -21.95 10.24
CA ARG A 38 6.20 -22.28 8.91
C ARG A 38 4.68 -22.31 8.90
N ARG A 39 4.05 -23.09 9.79
CA ARG A 39 2.58 -23.15 9.92
C ARG A 39 1.96 -21.78 10.17
N ARG A 40 2.51 -20.98 11.09
CA ARG A 40 2.00 -19.64 11.41
C ARG A 40 2.03 -18.70 10.21
N ARG A 41 3.12 -18.69 9.43
CA ARG A 41 3.26 -17.82 8.25
C ARG A 41 2.28 -18.22 7.14
N TRP A 42 2.16 -19.51 6.83
CA TRP A 42 1.21 -19.99 5.83
C TRP A 42 -0.25 -19.76 6.24
N ALA A 43 -0.59 -20.01 7.51
CA ALA A 43 -1.91 -19.69 8.05
C ALA A 43 -2.21 -18.19 8.00
N PHE A 44 -1.20 -17.34 8.24
CA PHE A 44 -1.35 -15.89 8.12
C PHE A 44 -1.61 -15.45 6.68
N LEU A 45 -0.83 -15.92 5.71
CA LEU A 45 -1.05 -15.58 4.30
C LEU A 45 -2.41 -16.07 3.79
N GLY A 46 -2.81 -17.28 4.18
CA GLY A 46 -4.08 -17.89 3.77
C GLY A 46 -5.34 -17.21 4.34
N LYS A 47 -5.23 -16.41 5.40
CA LYS A 47 -6.38 -15.68 5.99
C LYS A 47 -6.53 -14.24 5.52
N LEU A 48 -5.60 -13.72 4.72
CA LEU A 48 -5.65 -12.32 4.27
C LEU A 48 -6.87 -12.10 3.36
N THR A 49 -7.64 -11.05 3.65
CA THR A 49 -8.75 -10.62 2.79
C THR A 49 -8.25 -9.69 1.68
N VAL A 50 -8.93 -9.74 0.54
CA VAL A 50 -8.65 -8.86 -0.61
C VAL A 50 -9.18 -7.43 -0.38
N ARG A 51 -10.27 -7.31 0.39
CA ARG A 51 -10.87 -6.05 0.78
C ARG A 51 -11.14 -6.07 2.28
N LEU A 52 -10.76 -5.01 2.98
CA LEU A 52 -11.20 -4.74 4.34
C LEU A 52 -11.98 -3.42 4.32
N ARG A 53 -13.10 -3.37 5.02
CA ARG A 53 -13.91 -2.16 5.17
C ARG A 53 -14.10 -1.88 6.65
N GLU A 54 -13.89 -0.64 7.03
CA GLU A 54 -14.17 -0.12 8.37
C GLU A 54 -14.97 1.17 8.20
N GLN A 55 -16.28 1.11 8.49
CA GLN A 55 -17.21 2.24 8.28
C GLN A 55 -17.12 2.77 6.83
N ASP A 56 -16.69 4.03 6.67
CA ASP A 56 -16.55 4.72 5.39
C ASP A 56 -15.12 4.65 4.83
N VAL A 57 -14.27 3.80 5.40
CA VAL A 57 -12.90 3.56 4.92
C VAL A 57 -12.79 2.18 4.27
N LEU A 58 -12.31 2.15 3.04
CA LEU A 58 -11.97 0.95 2.29
C LEU A 58 -10.45 0.75 2.27
N TYR A 59 -10.00 -0.50 2.43
CA TYR A 59 -8.60 -0.88 2.32
C TYR A 59 -8.46 -1.97 1.25
N VAL A 60 -7.67 -1.68 0.22
CA VAL A 60 -7.34 -2.61 -0.85
C VAL A 60 -5.88 -2.44 -1.25
N HIS A 61 -5.26 -3.47 -1.83
CA HIS A 61 -3.85 -3.37 -2.23
C HIS A 61 -3.65 -2.41 -3.41
N ALA A 62 -4.50 -2.49 -4.44
CA ALA A 62 -4.26 -1.85 -5.73
C ALA A 62 -5.28 -0.74 -6.05
N SER A 63 -6.57 -1.08 -6.22
CA SER A 63 -7.61 -0.09 -6.52
C SER A 63 -9.02 -0.52 -6.10
N PRO A 64 -9.97 0.40 -5.85
CA PRO A 64 -11.37 0.06 -5.56
C PRO A 64 -12.02 -0.83 -6.64
N ARG A 65 -11.66 -0.62 -7.91
CA ARG A 65 -12.22 -1.37 -9.04
C ARG A 65 -11.58 -2.75 -9.21
N ARG A 66 -10.26 -2.85 -9.03
CA ARG A 66 -9.46 -4.07 -9.20
C ARG A 66 -8.45 -4.21 -8.04
N PRO A 67 -8.89 -4.72 -6.87
CA PRO A 67 -8.17 -4.66 -5.59
C PRO A 67 -6.76 -5.23 -5.53
N ILE A 68 -6.36 -6.09 -6.47
CA ILE A 68 -5.08 -6.82 -6.41
C ILE A 68 -4.06 -6.30 -7.43
N ASN A 69 -4.47 -5.91 -8.64
CA ASN A 69 -3.54 -5.84 -9.77
C ASN A 69 -3.54 -4.51 -10.55
N GLU A 70 -4.49 -3.61 -10.34
CA GLU A 70 -4.58 -2.37 -11.10
C GLU A 70 -3.70 -1.27 -10.53
N TYR A 71 -2.84 -0.71 -11.38
CA TYR A 71 -2.10 0.51 -11.04
C TYR A 71 -2.96 1.75 -11.34
N ILE A 72 -3.04 2.65 -10.36
CA ILE A 72 -3.48 4.03 -10.52
C ILE A 72 -2.26 4.93 -10.27
N PHE A 73 -1.60 5.35 -11.33
CA PHE A 73 -0.43 6.22 -11.30
C PHE A 73 -0.85 7.70 -11.25
N PRO A 74 -0.01 8.59 -10.67
CA PRO A 74 -0.27 10.02 -10.66
C PRO A 74 -0.61 10.58 -12.04
N GLU A 75 0.07 10.14 -13.10
CA GLU A 75 -0.11 10.65 -14.46
C GLU A 75 -1.47 10.25 -15.07
N ASP A 76 -2.20 9.30 -14.48
CA ASP A 76 -3.53 8.90 -14.95
C ASP A 76 -4.56 10.04 -14.82
N VAL A 77 -4.35 11.02 -13.94
CA VAL A 77 -5.21 12.21 -13.85
C VAL A 77 -5.14 13.09 -15.11
N PHE A 78 -4.10 12.91 -15.94
CA PHE A 78 -3.96 13.59 -17.23
C PHE A 78 -4.14 12.63 -18.41
N THR A 79 -3.59 11.42 -18.30
CA THR A 79 -3.50 10.46 -19.41
C THR A 79 -4.67 9.48 -19.48
N ASN A 80 -5.38 9.27 -18.37
CA ASN A 80 -6.47 8.28 -18.27
C ASN A 80 -7.51 8.64 -17.20
N GLN A 81 -8.09 9.83 -17.30
CA GLN A 81 -9.08 10.35 -16.34
C GLN A 81 -10.27 9.40 -16.13
N GLN A 82 -10.70 8.72 -17.19
CA GLN A 82 -11.79 7.73 -17.13
C GLN A 82 -11.46 6.57 -16.19
N LYS A 83 -10.19 6.13 -16.11
CA LYS A 83 -9.76 5.10 -15.16
C LYS A 83 -9.83 5.59 -13.71
N VAL A 84 -9.45 6.84 -13.46
CA VAL A 84 -9.53 7.46 -12.13
C VAL A 84 -11.00 7.56 -11.70
N GLN A 85 -11.86 8.14 -12.54
CA GLN A 85 -13.30 8.24 -12.30
C GLN A 85 -13.95 6.86 -12.07
N ALA A 86 -13.64 5.86 -12.89
CA ALA A 86 -14.16 4.50 -12.72
C ALA A 86 -13.74 3.84 -11.38
N ASN A 87 -12.68 4.32 -10.73
CA ASN A 87 -12.33 3.89 -9.38
C ASN A 87 -13.17 4.59 -8.31
N PHE A 88 -13.43 5.89 -8.45
CA PHE A 88 -14.36 6.62 -7.58
C PHE A 88 -15.80 6.12 -7.69
N GLU A 89 -16.25 5.67 -8.87
CA GLU A 89 -17.54 5.00 -9.04
C GLU A 89 -17.64 3.67 -8.28
N ARG A 90 -16.50 3.03 -7.98
CA ARG A 90 -16.42 1.75 -7.24
C ARG A 90 -15.98 1.92 -5.79
N LEU A 91 -15.76 3.15 -5.37
CA LEU A 91 -15.44 3.51 -4.01
C LEU A 91 -16.75 3.52 -3.19
N ASP A 92 -16.96 2.45 -2.43
CA ASP A 92 -18.08 2.29 -1.49
C ASP A 92 -17.62 2.71 -0.09
N GLY A 93 -17.47 4.04 0.07
CA GLY A 93 -16.92 4.71 1.25
C GLY A 93 -16.56 6.16 0.92
N GLN A 94 -15.99 6.88 1.88
CA GLN A 94 -15.43 8.21 1.70
C GLN A 94 -13.94 8.14 1.34
N ILE A 95 -13.19 7.29 2.03
CA ILE A 95 -11.74 7.16 1.86
C ILE A 95 -11.41 5.73 1.42
N CYS A 96 -10.50 5.58 0.48
CA CYS A 96 -9.89 4.29 0.18
C CYS A 96 -8.36 4.36 0.28
N PHE A 97 -7.79 3.57 1.18
CA PHE A 97 -6.35 3.35 1.21
C PHE A 97 -5.93 2.31 0.18
N VAL A 98 -4.92 2.66 -0.59
CA VAL A 98 -4.29 1.82 -1.61
C VAL A 98 -2.77 1.84 -1.48
N GLY A 99 -2.10 0.92 -2.19
CA GLY A 99 -0.66 0.89 -2.33
C GLY A 99 -0.27 0.56 -3.78
N HIS A 100 0.47 -0.53 -3.95
CA HIS A 100 0.81 -1.16 -5.25
C HIS A 100 1.72 -0.36 -6.20
N THR A 101 1.47 0.93 -6.43
CA THR A 101 2.38 1.79 -7.22
C THR A 101 3.66 2.13 -6.47
N HIS A 102 3.58 2.17 -5.13
CA HIS A 102 4.63 2.62 -4.22
C HIS A 102 4.96 4.12 -4.36
N VAL A 103 3.99 4.91 -4.82
CA VAL A 103 4.08 6.36 -4.96
C VAL A 103 2.97 6.97 -4.10
N PRO A 104 3.30 7.60 -2.95
CA PRO A 104 2.31 8.14 -2.05
C PRO A 104 1.66 9.41 -2.60
N GLY A 105 0.45 9.68 -2.14
CA GLY A 105 -0.32 10.87 -2.48
C GLY A 105 -1.82 10.61 -2.45
N VAL A 106 -2.59 11.64 -2.79
CA VAL A 106 -4.05 11.62 -2.68
C VAL A 106 -4.66 11.88 -4.05
N PHE A 107 -5.50 10.96 -4.52
CA PHE A 107 -6.36 11.21 -5.67
C PHE A 107 -7.70 11.77 -5.21
N LEU A 108 -8.24 12.72 -5.96
CA LEU A 108 -9.57 13.31 -5.78
C LEU A 108 -10.50 12.96 -6.94
N ASP A 109 -11.81 13.05 -6.69
CA ASP A 109 -12.88 12.62 -7.61
C ASP A 109 -12.98 13.49 -8.87
N ASP A 110 -12.72 14.80 -8.76
CA ASP A 110 -12.36 15.63 -9.92
C ASP A 110 -10.89 15.33 -10.25
N PRO A 111 -10.57 14.65 -11.37
CA PRO A 111 -9.30 13.95 -11.56
C PRO A 111 -8.08 14.83 -11.28
N TYR A 112 -7.58 14.70 -10.06
CA TYR A 112 -6.45 15.46 -9.52
C TYR A 112 -5.66 14.56 -8.58
N PHE A 113 -4.38 14.84 -8.46
CA PHE A 113 -3.46 14.09 -7.61
C PHE A 113 -2.58 15.06 -6.84
N ASP A 114 -2.66 14.99 -5.52
CA ASP A 114 -1.82 15.74 -4.58
C ASP A 114 -0.68 14.82 -4.08
N PRO A 115 0.57 15.05 -4.51
CA PRO A 115 1.70 14.42 -3.85
C PRO A 115 1.89 15.02 -2.44
N PRO A 116 2.45 14.26 -1.46
CA PRO A 116 2.51 14.72 -0.07
C PRO A 116 3.22 16.05 0.17
N ASP A 117 4.20 16.40 -0.67
CA ASP A 117 4.99 17.64 -0.61
C ASP A 117 4.29 18.85 -1.23
N GLU A 118 3.20 18.64 -1.99
CA GLU A 118 2.38 19.70 -2.57
C GLU A 118 1.03 19.88 -1.84
N LEU A 119 0.74 19.07 -0.83
CA LEU A 119 -0.41 19.26 0.04
C LEU A 119 -0.41 20.66 0.68
N PRO A 120 -1.57 21.35 0.79
CA PRO A 120 -1.64 22.71 1.34
C PRO A 120 -1.01 22.84 2.73
N ASP A 121 -1.24 21.84 3.59
CA ASP A 121 -0.71 21.74 4.94
C ASP A 121 0.27 20.55 5.04
N SER A 122 1.15 20.39 4.04
CA SER A 122 2.13 19.27 3.99
C SER A 122 2.85 19.04 5.34
N PRO A 123 2.95 17.77 5.81
CA PRO A 123 2.60 16.51 5.12
C PRO A 123 1.19 16.00 5.42
N TYR A 124 0.26 16.87 5.84
CA TYR A 124 -1.08 16.49 6.27
C TYR A 124 -2.12 16.65 5.15
N TYR A 125 -2.97 15.64 5.01
CA TYR A 125 -4.21 15.71 4.25
C TYR A 125 -5.40 15.77 5.22
N GLU A 126 -6.12 16.88 5.19
CA GLU A 126 -7.37 17.07 5.93
C GLU A 126 -8.50 16.33 5.22
N VAL A 127 -9.18 15.43 5.93
CA VAL A 127 -10.31 14.67 5.39
C VAL A 127 -11.57 15.53 5.48
N GLY A 128 -11.93 16.13 4.34
CA GLY A 128 -13.18 16.89 4.17
C GLY A 128 -14.38 16.00 3.82
N ASP A 129 -15.43 16.60 3.24
CA ASP A 129 -16.64 15.89 2.78
C ASP A 129 -16.44 15.17 1.43
N GLU A 130 -15.34 15.45 0.72
CA GLU A 130 -15.04 14.80 -0.55
C GLU A 130 -14.59 13.34 -0.39
N ARG A 131 -14.66 12.61 -1.51
CA ARG A 131 -14.13 11.26 -1.61
C ARG A 131 -12.66 11.32 -2.01
N ALA A 132 -11.83 10.47 -1.42
CA ALA A 132 -10.41 10.39 -1.76
C ALA A 132 -9.90 8.95 -1.84
N ILE A 133 -8.94 8.72 -2.74
CA ILE A 133 -8.15 7.49 -2.79
C ILE A 133 -6.72 7.85 -2.38
N VAL A 134 -6.27 7.31 -1.25
CA VAL A 134 -5.00 7.65 -0.62
C VAL A 134 -4.00 6.52 -0.85
N ASN A 135 -2.96 6.80 -1.63
CA ASN A 135 -1.85 5.87 -1.77
C ASN A 135 -0.85 6.11 -0.64
N VAL A 136 -0.57 5.10 0.17
CA VAL A 136 0.31 5.25 1.34
C VAL A 136 1.80 5.13 1.01
N GLY A 137 2.14 4.91 -0.27
CA GLY A 137 3.51 4.67 -0.70
C GLY A 137 3.95 3.23 -0.42
N SER A 138 5.21 3.06 0.00
CA SER A 138 5.78 1.75 0.31
C SER A 138 6.84 1.85 1.38
N VAL A 139 6.76 0.95 2.36
CA VAL A 139 7.77 0.83 3.43
C VAL A 139 9.07 0.25 2.90
N GLY A 140 8.98 -0.81 2.09
CA GLY A 140 10.16 -1.62 1.70
C GLY A 140 10.73 -1.32 0.32
N GLN A 141 10.02 -0.55 -0.52
CA GLN A 141 10.48 -0.21 -1.87
C GLN A 141 9.69 0.99 -2.44
N PRO A 142 9.96 2.22 -1.98
CA PRO A 142 9.41 3.44 -2.59
C PRO A 142 9.77 3.53 -4.09
N ARG A 143 8.92 4.17 -4.90
CA ARG A 143 9.11 4.31 -6.37
C ARG A 143 8.99 5.74 -6.90
N ASP A 144 9.05 6.70 -6.01
CA ASP A 144 8.83 8.13 -6.26
C ASP A 144 10.11 8.95 -6.19
N LYS A 145 11.27 8.28 -6.28
CA LYS A 145 12.61 8.89 -6.19
C LYS A 145 13.02 9.39 -4.81
N ASP A 146 12.24 9.12 -3.77
CA ASP A 146 12.65 9.26 -2.37
C ASP A 146 12.91 7.86 -1.78
N PRO A 147 14.16 7.51 -1.43
CA PRO A 147 14.48 6.16 -0.98
C PRO A 147 13.98 5.85 0.44
N ARG A 148 13.46 6.83 1.18
CA ARG A 148 12.94 6.65 2.55
C ARG A 148 11.65 5.85 2.56
N ALA A 149 11.48 4.99 3.55
CA ALA A 149 10.26 4.24 3.76
C ALA A 149 9.06 5.19 3.89
N SER A 150 7.93 4.83 3.30
CA SER A 150 6.70 5.62 3.33
C SER A 150 5.56 4.86 3.99
N TYR A 151 4.85 5.55 4.89
CA TYR A 151 3.61 5.10 5.53
C TYR A 151 2.78 6.32 5.95
N VAL A 152 1.58 6.08 6.48
CA VAL A 152 0.71 7.14 6.99
C VAL A 152 0.33 6.91 8.45
N ILE A 153 0.13 8.00 9.19
CA ILE A 153 -0.56 8.00 10.49
C ILE A 153 -1.93 8.63 10.27
N CYS A 154 -2.96 8.02 10.84
CA CYS A 154 -4.35 8.40 10.64
C CYS A 154 -4.95 8.84 11.97
N ASP A 155 -5.27 10.13 12.09
CA ASP A 155 -5.95 10.67 13.25
C ASP A 155 -7.46 10.55 13.07
N ARG A 156 -8.09 9.92 14.07
CA ARG A 156 -9.54 9.72 14.12
C ARG A 156 -10.11 10.44 15.33
N ARG A 157 -11.14 11.26 15.13
CA ARG A 157 -11.89 11.87 16.23
C ARG A 157 -13.09 11.01 16.58
N ASP A 158 -13.29 10.84 17.88
CA ASP A 158 -14.54 10.30 18.38
C ASP A 158 -15.65 11.34 18.23
N THR A 159 -16.63 11.05 17.38
CA THR A 159 -17.81 11.93 17.22
C THR A 159 -18.93 11.61 18.22
N GLY A 160 -18.74 10.59 19.06
CA GLY A 160 -19.70 10.15 20.05
C GLY A 160 -19.50 10.87 21.39
N GLY A 161 -20.41 11.79 21.74
CA GLY A 161 -20.53 12.33 23.11
C GLY A 161 -21.03 11.30 24.14
N THR A 162 -20.64 10.03 24.01
CA THR A 162 -21.16 8.89 24.77
C THR A 162 -20.08 8.22 25.59
N GLU A 163 -20.34 7.96 26.87
CA GLU A 163 -19.41 7.27 27.79
C GLU A 163 -19.13 5.80 27.44
N SER A 164 -19.73 5.26 26.36
CA SER A 164 -19.55 3.88 25.95
C SER A 164 -18.38 3.74 24.98
N ILE A 165 -17.34 3.02 25.43
CA ILE A 165 -16.16 2.64 24.63
C ILE A 165 -16.55 1.94 23.31
N VAL A 166 -17.65 1.17 23.33
CA VAL A 166 -18.14 0.47 22.14
C VAL A 166 -18.81 1.43 21.15
N ALA A 167 -19.50 2.46 21.64
CA ALA A 167 -20.12 3.48 20.77
C ALA A 167 -19.05 4.39 20.15
N ALA A 168 -18.07 4.82 20.94
CA ALA A 168 -16.91 5.60 20.50
C ALA A 168 -16.13 4.91 19.36
N ALA A 169 -15.86 3.61 19.51
CA ALA A 169 -15.21 2.81 18.47
C ALA A 169 -16.06 2.64 17.19
N LEU A 170 -17.38 2.83 17.28
CA LEU A 170 -18.31 2.77 16.16
C LEU A 170 -18.66 4.16 15.58
N SER A 171 -18.26 5.25 16.24
CA SER A 171 -18.51 6.64 15.84
C SER A 171 -17.26 7.44 15.50
N SER A 172 -16.07 6.82 15.45
CA SER A 172 -14.87 7.55 15.07
C SER A 172 -14.88 7.91 13.58
N THR A 173 -14.61 9.15 13.22
CA THR A 173 -14.39 9.58 11.83
C THR A 173 -12.92 9.87 11.60
N LEU A 174 -12.41 9.54 10.41
CA LEU A 174 -11.06 9.93 10.02
C LEU A 174 -11.02 11.42 9.75
N GLU A 175 -10.10 12.15 10.38
CA GLU A 175 -10.01 13.61 10.26
C GLU A 175 -8.77 14.05 9.50
N GLN A 176 -7.65 13.38 9.73
CA GLN A 176 -6.38 13.80 9.17
C GLN A 176 -5.52 12.58 8.84
N ILE A 177 -4.75 12.69 7.77
CA ILE A 177 -3.78 11.70 7.32
C ILE A 177 -2.42 12.37 7.22
N GLU A 178 -1.45 11.94 8.02
CA GLU A 178 -0.08 12.43 7.98
C GLU A 178 0.79 11.47 7.17
N PHE A 179 1.46 11.97 6.13
CA PHE A 179 2.44 11.19 5.36
C PHE A 179 3.81 11.22 6.02
N ILE A 180 4.33 10.05 6.37
CA ILE A 180 5.65 9.91 7.01
C ILE A 180 6.67 9.36 6.03
N ARG A 181 7.87 9.97 6.07
CA ARG A 181 9.09 9.42 5.48
C ARG A 181 10.11 9.09 6.57
N LEU A 182 10.58 7.85 6.56
CA LEU A 182 11.51 7.35 7.56
C LEU A 182 12.77 6.78 6.89
N GLU A 183 13.93 7.27 7.31
CA GLU A 183 15.22 6.69 6.93
C GLU A 183 15.37 5.30 7.53
N TYR A 184 16.01 4.41 6.78
CA TYR A 184 16.38 3.07 7.24
C TYR A 184 17.74 2.69 6.66
N ASP A 185 18.32 1.62 7.19
CA ASP A 185 19.60 1.09 6.73
C ASP A 185 19.42 0.37 5.37
N ILE A 186 19.45 1.16 4.28
CA ILE A 186 19.34 0.67 2.90
C ILE A 186 20.49 -0.28 2.61
N ASP A 187 21.71 0.06 3.05
CA ASP A 187 22.89 -0.77 2.83
C ASP A 187 22.68 -2.17 3.40
N ALA A 188 22.19 -2.31 4.63
CA ALA A 188 21.93 -3.62 5.22
C ALA A 188 20.91 -4.45 4.43
N VAL A 189 19.91 -3.82 3.79
CA VAL A 189 18.93 -4.52 2.95
C VAL A 189 19.56 -4.92 1.61
N VAL A 190 20.28 -4.01 0.97
CA VAL A 190 20.97 -4.28 -0.31
C VAL A 190 21.99 -5.40 -0.15
N HIS A 191 22.81 -5.38 0.90
CA HIS A 191 23.76 -6.46 1.18
C HIS A 191 23.08 -7.83 1.31
N LYS A 192 21.89 -7.90 1.93
CA LYS A 192 21.13 -9.15 2.03
C LYS A 192 20.59 -9.62 0.69
N ILE A 193 20.14 -8.70 -0.17
CA ILE A 193 19.65 -9.04 -1.52
C ILE A 193 20.80 -9.55 -2.39
N LEU A 194 21.93 -8.83 -2.42
CA LEU A 194 23.12 -9.21 -3.21
C LEU A 194 23.78 -10.51 -2.72
N ALA A 195 23.57 -10.89 -1.45
CA ALA A 195 24.04 -12.15 -0.90
C ALA A 195 23.21 -13.37 -1.35
N GLU A 196 22.08 -13.17 -2.02
CA GLU A 196 21.19 -14.23 -2.52
C GLU A 196 21.28 -14.35 -4.05
N PRO A 197 22.00 -15.36 -4.59
CA PRO A 197 22.26 -15.48 -6.03
C PRO A 197 21.01 -15.68 -6.90
N GLU A 198 19.89 -16.07 -6.30
CA GLU A 198 18.65 -16.31 -7.04
C GLU A 198 17.82 -15.03 -7.26
N LEU A 199 18.07 -13.99 -6.46
CA LEU A 199 17.49 -12.67 -6.62
C LEU A 199 18.29 -11.86 -7.64
N ASP A 200 17.60 -10.95 -8.34
CA ASP A 200 18.25 -10.03 -9.28
C ASP A 200 18.83 -8.84 -8.51
N ASP A 201 20.10 -8.52 -8.74
CA ASP A 201 20.82 -7.41 -8.08
C ASP A 201 20.10 -6.07 -8.24
N MET A 202 19.37 -5.86 -9.34
CA MET A 202 18.54 -4.67 -9.54
C MET A 202 17.49 -4.47 -8.46
N LEU A 203 17.02 -5.54 -7.80
CA LEU A 203 16.06 -5.44 -6.70
C LEU A 203 16.66 -4.72 -5.48
N GLY A 204 17.98 -4.85 -5.27
CA GLY A 204 18.71 -4.13 -4.24
C GLY A 204 19.10 -2.73 -4.73
N HIS A 205 19.74 -2.62 -5.89
CA HIS A 205 20.27 -1.33 -6.37
C HIS A 205 19.22 -0.23 -6.49
N ARG A 206 18.00 -0.57 -6.91
CA ARG A 206 16.90 0.40 -7.04
C ARG A 206 16.45 1.03 -5.72
N LEU A 207 16.76 0.42 -4.58
CA LEU A 207 16.42 0.97 -3.27
C LEU A 207 17.17 2.28 -2.99
N TYR A 208 18.40 2.44 -3.50
CA TYR A 208 19.14 3.69 -3.39
C TYR A 208 18.50 4.85 -4.15
N GLU A 209 17.78 4.54 -5.22
CA GLU A 209 17.14 5.53 -6.09
C GLU A 209 15.64 5.73 -5.78
N GLY A 210 15.04 4.92 -4.90
CA GLY A 210 13.59 4.88 -4.71
C GLY A 210 12.84 4.53 -6.01
N ARG A 211 13.14 3.37 -6.62
CA ARG A 211 12.57 2.88 -7.90
C ARG A 211 12.09 1.42 -7.89
#